data_AF-A0A4S1FRH3-F1
#
_entry.id   AF-A0A4S1FRH3-F1
#
_cell.length_a   1.000
_cell.length_b   1.000
_cell.length_c   1.000
_cell.angle_alpha   90.00
_cell.angle_beta   90.00
_cell.angle_gamma   90.00
#
_symmetry.space_group_name_H-M   'P 1'
#
loop_
_entity.id
_entity.type
_entity.pdbx_description
1 polymer ?
#
loop_
_entity_poly.entity_id
_entity_poly.type
_entity_poly.pdbx_seq_one_letter_code
_entity_poly.pdbx_strand_id
1 'polypeptide(L)'
;PGKPWENRDAWKRLLDINFWGVVHGVEAFAPRMLAADKPGLIINTGSKQGITTPPGNLAYNVSKAGVKTFTEGLAHALRNEPGAKVSAHLLLPGF
;
A
#
# COMPACT_ATOMS: atom_id res chain seq x y z
N PRO A 1 -1.02 19.38 -3.19
CA PRO A 1 -1.93 19.60 -4.33
C PRO A 1 -3.00 20.65 -3.95
N GLY A 2 -3.45 21.46 -4.89
CA GLY A 2 -4.51 22.46 -4.67
C GLY A 2 -5.87 21.81 -4.39
N LYS A 3 -6.95 22.44 -4.86
CA LYS A 3 -8.30 21.88 -4.73
C LYS A 3 -8.40 20.51 -5.42
N PRO A 4 -9.37 19.65 -5.07
CA PRO A 4 -9.48 18.29 -5.63
C PRO A 4 -9.55 18.21 -7.16
N TRP A 5 -10.03 19.27 -7.82
CA TRP A 5 -10.14 19.39 -9.28
C TRP A 5 -8.95 20.09 -9.95
N GLU A 6 -7.87 20.37 -9.20
CA GLU A 6 -6.68 21.07 -9.70
C GLU A 6 -5.46 20.13 -9.74
N ASN A 7 -4.52 20.42 -10.64
CA ASN A 7 -3.20 19.79 -10.72
C ASN A 7 -3.26 18.25 -10.85
N ARG A 8 -3.89 17.79 -11.94
CA ARG A 8 -4.03 16.36 -12.30
C ARG A 8 -2.69 15.61 -12.35
N ASP A 9 -1.63 16.26 -12.82
CA ASP A 9 -0.34 15.58 -13.00
C ASP A 9 0.35 15.33 -11.65
N ALA A 10 0.22 16.25 -10.69
CA ALA A 10 0.68 15.99 -9.32
C ALA A 10 -0.12 14.86 -8.65
N TRP A 11 -1.42 14.75 -8.92
CA TRP A 11 -2.25 13.63 -8.45
C TRP A 11 -1.76 12.29 -9.00
N LYS A 12 -1.58 12.20 -10.33
CA LYS A 12 -1.05 10.99 -10.99
C LYS A 12 0.30 10.60 -10.42
N ARG A 13 1.26 11.52 -10.44
CA ARG A 13 2.60 11.29 -9.91
C ARG A 13 2.57 10.76 -8.48
N LEU A 14 1.71 11.33 -7.63
CA LEU A 14 1.62 10.91 -6.24
C LEU A 14 1.04 9.50 -6.11
N LEU A 15 0.01 9.14 -6.87
CA LEU A 15 -0.55 7.79 -6.90
C LEU A 15 0.40 6.77 -7.53
N ASP A 16 1.08 7.13 -8.61
CA ASP A 16 2.07 6.30 -9.28
C ASP A 16 3.20 5.90 -8.31
N ILE A 17 3.68 6.86 -7.52
CA ILE A 17 4.71 6.60 -6.52
C ILE A 17 4.15 5.84 -5.31
N ASN A 18 3.12 6.38 -4.66
CA ASN A 18 2.71 5.88 -3.34
C ASN A 18 1.89 4.60 -3.40
N PHE A 19 1.03 4.46 -4.41
CA PHE A 19 0.13 3.32 -4.53
C PHE A 19 0.68 2.29 -5.52
N TRP A 20 0.89 2.69 -6.78
CA TRP A 20 1.39 1.76 -7.80
C TRP A 20 2.80 1.25 -7.49
N GLY A 21 3.66 2.05 -6.88
CA GLY A 21 4.97 1.57 -6.38
C GLY A 21 4.84 0.39 -5.40
N VAL A 22 3.82 0.41 -4.52
CA VAL A 22 3.53 -0.70 -3.59
C VAL A 22 2.99 -1.91 -4.35
N VAL A 23 2.04 -1.69 -5.27
CA VAL A 23 1.46 -2.77 -6.09
C VAL A 23 2.55 -3.49 -6.88
N HIS A 24 3.40 -2.75 -7.58
CA HIS A 24 4.51 -3.30 -8.36
C HIS A 24 5.54 -4.03 -7.50
N GLY A 25 5.82 -3.54 -6.29
CA GLY A 25 6.67 -4.25 -5.34
C GLY A 25 6.08 -5.63 -4.99
N VAL A 26 4.79 -5.69 -4.69
CA VAL A 26 4.14 -6.96 -4.38
C VAL A 26 4.11 -7.90 -5.59
N GLU A 27 3.78 -7.41 -6.77
CA GLU A 27 3.80 -8.20 -8.01
C GLU A 27 5.20 -8.77 -8.31
N ALA A 28 6.25 -7.98 -8.09
CA ALA A 28 7.62 -8.39 -8.39
C ALA A 28 8.18 -9.41 -7.38
N PHE A 29 7.81 -9.32 -6.10
CA PHE A 29 8.43 -10.08 -5.03
C PHE A 29 7.56 -11.20 -4.46
N ALA A 30 6.25 -11.00 -4.28
CA ALA A 30 5.38 -11.97 -3.60
C ALA A 30 5.39 -13.37 -4.24
N PRO A 31 5.32 -13.53 -5.59
CA PRO A 31 5.37 -14.86 -6.20
C PRO A 31 6.66 -15.62 -5.87
N ARG A 32 7.80 -14.93 -5.88
CA ARG A 32 9.10 -15.53 -5.56
C ARG A 32 9.23 -15.84 -4.07
N MET A 33 8.68 -15.00 -3.20
CA MET A 33 8.65 -15.25 -1.76
C MET A 33 7.81 -16.47 -1.40
N LEU A 34 6.65 -16.65 -2.06
CA LEU A 34 5.80 -17.83 -1.91
C LEU A 34 6.52 -19.09 -2.41
N ALA A 35 7.10 -19.03 -3.62
CA ALA A 35 7.84 -20.16 -4.21
C ALA A 35 9.08 -20.58 -3.40
N ALA A 36 9.68 -19.66 -2.64
CA ALA A 36 10.83 -19.96 -1.79
C ALA A 36 10.50 -20.87 -0.59
N ASP A 37 9.21 -21.05 -0.26
CA ASP A 37 8.71 -21.86 0.85
C ASP A 37 9.39 -21.56 2.21
N LYS A 38 9.70 -20.27 2.44
CA LYS A 38 10.35 -19.78 3.66
C LYS A 38 9.49 -18.73 4.34
N PRO A 39 9.57 -18.61 5.68
CA PRO A 39 8.96 -17.50 6.40
C PRO A 39 9.38 -16.14 5.83
N GLY A 40 8.40 -15.25 5.60
CA GLY A 40 8.65 -13.95 5.01
C GLY A 40 7.61 -12.89 5.41
N LEU A 41 8.00 -11.63 5.33
CA LEU A 41 7.14 -10.49 5.64
C LEU A 41 7.19 -9.47 4.50
N ILE A 42 6.02 -8.99 4.09
CA ILE A 42 5.87 -7.81 3.24
C ILE A 42 5.32 -6.69 4.13
N ILE A 43 6.07 -5.60 4.28
CA ILE A 43 5.64 -4.47 5.10
C ILE A 43 5.47 -3.25 4.19
N ASN A 44 4.23 -2.81 4.03
CA ASN A 44 3.92 -1.62 3.26
C ASN A 44 3.82 -0.41 4.20
N THR A 45 4.52 0.67 3.85
CA THR A 45 4.47 1.91 4.64
C THR A 45 3.21 2.72 4.32
N GLY A 46 2.23 2.63 5.21
CA GLY A 46 1.04 3.46 5.24
C GLY A 46 1.31 4.85 5.84
N SER A 47 0.29 5.41 6.49
CA SER A 47 0.36 6.66 7.24
C SER A 47 -0.90 6.81 8.09
N LYS A 48 -0.81 7.50 9.24
CA LYS A 48 -2.00 7.99 9.98
C LYS A 48 -3.00 8.67 9.05
N GLN A 49 -2.53 9.43 8.05
CA GLN A 49 -3.39 10.17 7.12
C GLN A 49 -4.20 9.28 6.16
N GLY A 50 -3.76 8.04 5.94
CA GLY A 50 -4.53 7.04 5.21
C GLY A 50 -5.72 6.49 6.00
N ILE A 51 -5.83 6.84 7.29
CA ILE A 51 -6.92 6.44 8.19
C ILE A 51 -7.76 7.66 8.57
N THR A 52 -7.13 8.71 9.09
CA THR A 52 -7.85 9.87 9.67
C THR A 52 -8.22 10.93 8.65
N THR A 53 -7.64 10.86 7.44
CA THR A 53 -7.92 11.75 6.29
C THR A 53 -8.07 13.25 6.67
N PRO A 54 -7.07 13.87 7.34
CA PRO A 54 -7.19 15.25 7.77
C PRO A 54 -7.20 16.20 6.55
N PRO A 55 -7.77 17.42 6.68
CA PRO A 55 -7.71 18.44 5.63
C PRO A 55 -6.27 18.78 5.22
N GLY A 56 -6.07 19.17 3.96
CA GLY A 56 -4.78 19.67 3.44
C GLY A 56 -4.31 18.95 2.18
N ASN A 57 -3.90 17.68 2.29
CA ASN A 57 -3.34 16.93 1.16
C ASN A 57 -4.23 15.73 0.77
N LEU A 58 -5.33 16.01 0.06
CA LEU A 58 -6.30 14.98 -0.31
C LEU A 58 -5.67 13.87 -1.18
N ALA A 59 -4.84 14.21 -2.16
CA ALA A 59 -4.20 13.19 -3.00
C ALA A 59 -3.31 12.24 -2.18
N TYR A 60 -2.58 12.77 -1.19
CA TYR A 60 -1.81 11.96 -0.26
C TYR A 60 -2.68 11.05 0.59
N ASN A 61 -3.74 11.59 1.19
CA ASN A 61 -4.72 10.82 1.96
C ASN A 61 -5.27 9.65 1.14
N VAL A 62 -5.73 9.93 -0.09
CA VAL A 62 -6.25 8.91 -1.03
C VAL A 62 -5.20 7.86 -1.32
N SER A 63 -3.97 8.25 -1.63
CA SER A 63 -2.90 7.29 -1.93
C SER A 63 -2.61 6.37 -0.73
N LYS A 64 -2.59 6.90 0.50
CA LYS A 64 -2.30 6.11 1.70
C LYS A 64 -3.49 5.28 2.18
N ALA A 65 -4.72 5.73 1.94
CA ALA A 65 -5.91 4.91 2.10
C ALA A 65 -5.91 3.74 1.11
N GLY A 66 -5.52 3.97 -0.14
CA GLY A 66 -5.32 2.91 -1.14
C GLY A 66 -4.30 1.86 -0.69
N VAL A 67 -3.14 2.29 -0.18
CA VAL A 67 -2.11 1.38 0.38
C VAL A 67 -2.66 0.57 1.55
N LYS A 68 -3.45 1.18 2.45
CA LYS A 68 -4.10 0.47 3.56
C LYS A 68 -4.99 -0.65 3.03
N THR A 69 -5.96 -0.31 2.18
CA THR A 69 -6.92 -1.28 1.64
C THR A 69 -6.21 -2.40 0.85
N PHE A 70 -5.22 -2.04 0.03
CA PHE A 70 -4.42 -3.02 -0.70
C PHE A 70 -3.67 -3.98 0.22
N THR A 71 -3.07 -3.47 1.30
CA THR A 71 -2.33 -4.29 2.26
C THR A 71 -3.25 -5.22 3.05
N GLU A 72 -4.45 -4.77 3.41
CA GLU A 72 -5.47 -5.61 4.04
C GLU A 72 -5.92 -6.74 3.12
N GLY A 73 -6.17 -6.44 1.84
CA GLY A 73 -6.50 -7.44 0.82
C GLY A 73 -5.37 -8.44 0.60
N LEU A 74 -4.12 -7.97 0.51
CA LEU A 74 -2.94 -8.82 0.38
C LEU A 74 -2.75 -9.74 1.59
N ALA A 75 -2.90 -9.20 2.81
CA ALA A 75 -2.80 -10.00 4.04
C ALA A 75 -3.88 -11.08 4.09
N HIS A 76 -5.09 -10.79 3.60
CA HIS A 76 -6.16 -11.77 3.46
C HIS A 76 -5.83 -12.83 2.42
N ALA A 77 -5.36 -12.43 1.23
CA ALA A 77 -4.98 -13.37 0.16
C ALA A 77 -3.87 -14.31 0.61
N LEU A 78 -2.78 -13.79 1.17
CA LEU A 78 -1.65 -14.60 1.66
C LEU A 78 -2.05 -15.58 2.76
N ARG A 79 -2.97 -15.22 3.64
CA ARG A 79 -3.47 -16.10 4.71
C ARG A 79 -4.24 -17.31 4.16
N ASN A 80 -4.92 -17.13 3.03
CA ASN A 80 -5.73 -18.16 2.40
C ASN A 80 -4.98 -18.92 1.29
N GLU A 81 -3.73 -18.54 0.99
CA GLU A 81 -2.88 -19.24 0.05
C GLU A 81 -2.32 -20.52 0.71
N PRO A 82 -2.59 -21.72 0.18
CA PRO A 82 -2.18 -22.97 0.81
C PRO A 82 -0.66 -23.07 1.01
N GLY A 83 -0.24 -23.36 2.24
CA GLY A 83 1.18 -23.50 2.57
C GLY A 83 1.97 -22.20 2.59
N ALA A 84 1.35 -21.04 2.38
CA ALA A 84 2.03 -19.76 2.43
C ALA A 84 2.62 -19.49 3.82
N LYS A 85 3.93 -19.22 3.84
CA LYS A 85 4.68 -18.79 5.04
C LYS A 85 4.98 -17.28 5.02
N VAL A 86 4.35 -16.56 4.10
CA VAL A 86 4.53 -15.11 3.91
C VAL A 86 3.29 -14.40 4.45
N SER A 87 3.48 -13.30 5.18
CA SER A 87 2.37 -12.42 5.60
C SER A 87 2.63 -10.97 5.22
N ALA A 88 1.56 -10.19 5.10
CA ALA A 88 1.63 -8.76 4.80
C ALA A 88 1.14 -7.92 5.98
N HIS A 89 1.81 -6.80 6.23
CA HIS A 89 1.52 -5.89 7.34
C HIS A 89 1.59 -4.44 6.91
N LEU A 90 0.78 -3.60 7.53
CA LEU A 90 0.74 -2.16 7.29
C LEU A 90 1.44 -1.42 8.41
N LEU A 91 2.53 -0.72 8.09
CA LEU A 91 3.18 0.19 9.03
C LEU A 91 2.48 1.56 9.00
N LEU A 92 2.02 2.05 10.15
CA LEU A 92 1.23 3.28 10.28
C LEU A 92 1.95 4.35 11.12
N PRO A 93 2.89 5.10 10.53
CA PRO A 93 3.57 6.18 11.24
C PRO A 93 2.66 7.41 11.40
N GLY A 94 2.81 8.07 12.55
CA GLY A 94 2.38 9.45 12.81
C GLY A 94 3.56 10.43 12.73
N PHE A 95 3.28 11.70 12.99
CA PHE A 95 4.27 12.69 13.40
C PHE A 95 4.25 12.81 14.91
#